data_AF-A0A9P5Z589-F1
#
_entry.id   AF-A0A9P5Z589-F1
#
_cell.length_a   1.000
_cell.length_b   1.000
_cell.length_c   1.000
_cell.angle_alpha   90.00
_cell.angle_beta   90.00
_cell.angle_gamma   90.00
#
_symmetry.space_group_name_H-M   'P 1'
#
loop_
_entity.id
_entity.type
_entity.pdbx_description
1 polymer ?
#
loop_
_entity_poly.entity_id
_entity_poly.type
_entity_poly.pdbx_seq_one_letter_code
_entity_poly.pdbx_strand_id
1 'polypeptide(L)'
;MLKLLHHLLILTRTLLLGEEDTEWTPSSCLQTSTSLEELATCLDTFTVPHDYYTPFTYDLAQPAGSQREGWKVAVQTLLDVDGNCSISRVPLSLQGLYTIEPFRDHCILYEASSQCGTYLKGWGFVVVPSRRSGISRNVHISAPHPGFDLGTVEQAASVYQTTGSRSLLVAGRRRTAFLEHSDCIPRTSTKQNYYKTDPAHNDEEPFFDASIAIHDWQNQHHGCPSTTCAFLQFHGKGTSTCSTDTIFLSSGLGNSSASKAWYLDPTDRPVKRLQQTLRTSFPSSSVSLPSDSSCPLTATKNVVGRYLNGIHMRSVCTMGATSERATGVFVHAEQAWVARDKRQYAAWARAVVAAFDAVCEEGMGVDLRTGLCAPRSLLAGHLETDGRSEGVMGRLVWNPWYLSVCYFMMF
;
A
#
# COMPACT_ATOMS: atom_id res chain seq x y z
N MET A 1 45.93 22.60 -33.05
CA MET A 1 44.77 23.51 -33.24
C MET A 1 43.49 22.80 -33.67
N LEU A 2 43.49 21.81 -34.58
CA LEU A 2 42.25 21.13 -35.03
C LEU A 2 41.49 20.31 -33.95
N LYS A 3 42.17 19.77 -32.92
CA LYS A 3 41.52 19.07 -31.79
C LYS A 3 40.84 19.98 -30.76
N LEU A 4 41.23 21.26 -30.69
CA LEU A 4 40.60 22.23 -29.79
C LEU A 4 39.26 22.74 -30.34
N LEU A 5 39.13 22.85 -31.67
CA LEU A 5 37.86 23.26 -32.30
C LEU A 5 36.75 22.20 -32.17
N HIS A 6 37.10 20.91 -32.16
CA HIS A 6 36.11 19.84 -32.01
C HIS A 6 35.52 19.77 -30.59
N HIS A 7 36.31 20.10 -29.56
CA HIS A 7 35.79 20.24 -28.19
C HIS A 7 34.99 21.52 -27.99
N LEU A 8 35.36 22.63 -28.65
CA LEU A 8 34.58 23.88 -28.56
C LEU A 8 33.20 23.77 -29.24
N LEU A 9 33.10 23.01 -30.35
CA LEU A 9 31.84 22.76 -31.07
C LEU A 9 30.90 21.78 -30.36
N ILE A 10 31.43 20.86 -29.55
CA ILE A 10 30.60 19.99 -28.69
C ILE A 10 30.05 20.80 -27.50
N LEU A 11 30.86 21.69 -26.91
CA LEU A 11 30.39 22.58 -25.83
C LEU A 11 29.40 23.64 -26.30
N THR A 12 29.47 24.13 -27.54
CA THR A 12 28.44 25.04 -28.08
C THR A 12 27.16 24.34 -28.47
N ARG A 13 27.16 23.03 -28.75
CA ARG A 13 25.93 22.29 -29.08
C ARG A 13 25.07 21.99 -27.84
N THR A 14 25.68 21.80 -26.67
CA THR A 14 24.96 21.67 -25.39
C THR A 14 24.47 23.02 -24.85
N LEU A 15 25.07 24.13 -25.27
CA LEU A 15 24.63 25.50 -24.90
C LEU A 15 23.55 26.09 -25.82
N LEU A 16 23.27 25.46 -26.97
CA LEU A 16 22.29 25.96 -27.96
C LEU A 16 21.03 25.11 -28.06
N LEU A 17 21.00 23.95 -27.40
CA LEU A 17 19.77 23.24 -27.07
C LEU A 17 19.61 23.37 -25.57
N GLY A 18 19.10 24.52 -25.12
CA GLY A 18 18.52 24.62 -23.79
C GLY A 18 17.33 23.68 -23.77
N GLU A 19 17.56 22.40 -23.47
CA GLU A 19 16.56 21.61 -22.79
C GLU A 19 16.30 22.39 -21.51
N GLU A 20 15.20 23.14 -21.50
CA GLU A 20 14.63 23.60 -20.25
C GLU A 20 14.51 22.35 -19.40
N ASP A 21 15.33 22.24 -18.34
CA ASP A 21 15.18 21.27 -17.27
C ASP A 21 13.76 21.48 -16.73
N THR A 22 12.81 20.79 -17.35
CA THR A 22 11.41 20.84 -16.95
C THR A 22 11.40 20.24 -15.55
N GLU A 23 11.21 21.11 -14.57
CA GLU A 23 11.28 20.74 -13.16
C GLU A 23 10.37 19.52 -12.95
N TRP A 24 10.98 18.40 -12.56
CA TRP A 24 10.26 17.16 -12.34
C TRP A 24 9.33 17.36 -11.14
N THR A 25 8.02 17.28 -11.36
CA THR A 25 6.99 17.54 -10.34
C THR A 25 6.19 16.27 -10.07
N PRO A 26 5.53 16.13 -8.91
CA PRO A 26 4.68 14.97 -8.62
C PRO A 26 3.62 14.72 -9.72
N SER A 27 3.10 15.78 -10.35
CA SER A 27 2.14 15.66 -11.46
C SER A 27 2.74 15.05 -12.73
N SER A 28 4.05 15.15 -12.98
CA SER A 28 4.68 14.49 -14.14
C SER A 28 4.65 12.96 -14.00
N CYS A 29 4.57 12.43 -12.77
CA CYS A 29 4.41 10.99 -12.53
C CYS A 29 3.12 10.44 -13.14
N LEU A 30 2.01 11.19 -13.08
CA LEU A 30 0.73 10.75 -13.64
C LEU A 30 0.77 10.68 -15.18
N GLN A 31 1.63 11.47 -15.82
CA GLN A 31 1.78 11.53 -17.28
C GLN A 31 2.73 10.45 -17.81
N THR A 32 3.75 10.10 -17.03
CA THR A 32 4.83 9.20 -17.46
C THR A 32 4.63 7.76 -17.04
N SER A 33 3.85 7.51 -15.99
CA SER A 33 3.63 6.16 -15.46
C SER A 33 2.61 5.37 -16.27
N THR A 34 2.91 4.09 -16.52
CA THR A 34 2.04 3.17 -17.27
C THR A 34 1.36 2.12 -16.39
N SER A 35 1.52 2.18 -15.08
CA SER A 35 0.80 1.35 -14.13
C SER A 35 0.72 2.03 -12.77
N LEU A 36 -0.13 1.54 -11.86
CA LEU A 36 -0.16 2.05 -10.49
C LEU A 36 1.13 1.74 -9.73
N GLU A 37 1.78 0.62 -10.04
CA GLU A 37 3.09 0.28 -9.48
C GLU A 37 4.13 1.33 -9.88
N GLU A 38 4.22 1.66 -11.17
CA GLU A 38 5.12 2.70 -11.68
C GLU A 38 4.77 4.09 -11.14
N LEU A 39 3.48 4.41 -11.02
CA LEU A 39 3.03 5.67 -10.43
C LEU A 39 3.48 5.76 -8.96
N ALA A 40 3.27 4.70 -8.18
CA ALA A 40 3.69 4.66 -6.78
C ALA A 40 5.22 4.77 -6.65
N THR A 41 5.99 4.07 -7.49
CA THR A 41 7.45 4.23 -7.55
C THR A 41 7.85 5.66 -7.88
N CYS A 42 7.19 6.30 -8.86
CA CYS A 42 7.50 7.68 -9.25
C CYS A 42 7.17 8.66 -8.12
N LEU A 43 5.99 8.55 -7.51
CA LEU A 43 5.59 9.40 -6.37
C LEU A 43 6.48 9.19 -5.14
N ASP A 44 7.04 7.99 -4.94
CA ASP A 44 7.99 7.72 -3.85
C ASP A 44 9.33 8.44 -4.04
N THR A 45 9.68 8.85 -5.26
CA THR A 45 10.92 9.64 -5.49
C THR A 45 10.88 11.01 -4.82
N PHE A 46 9.68 11.53 -4.55
CA PHE A 46 9.47 12.80 -3.84
C PHE A 46 9.37 12.63 -2.32
N THR A 47 9.38 11.40 -1.80
CA THR A 47 9.30 11.13 -0.35
C THR A 47 10.38 11.91 0.40
N VAL A 48 9.96 12.66 1.42
CA VAL A 48 10.89 13.50 2.20
C VAL A 48 11.95 12.62 2.86
N PRO A 49 13.26 12.88 2.63
CA PRO A 49 14.33 11.97 2.98
C PRO A 49 14.65 11.99 4.47
N HIS A 50 15.59 11.13 4.86
CA HIS A 50 16.11 11.05 6.22
C HIS A 50 16.77 12.36 6.65
N ASP A 51 16.54 12.78 7.90
CA ASP A 51 17.19 13.94 8.52
C ASP A 51 17.03 15.23 7.71
N TYR A 52 15.85 15.41 7.12
CA TYR A 52 15.53 16.56 6.29
C TYR A 52 15.01 17.73 7.12
N TYR A 53 14.16 17.44 8.11
CA TYR A 53 13.51 18.48 8.89
C TYR A 53 14.37 18.95 10.06
N THR A 54 14.41 20.27 10.23
CA THR A 54 14.73 20.94 11.49
C THR A 54 13.45 21.07 12.31
N PRO A 55 13.51 21.43 13.61
CA PRO A 55 12.29 21.73 14.37
C PRO A 55 11.37 22.74 13.68
N PHE A 56 11.94 23.82 13.15
CA PHE A 56 11.17 24.86 12.45
C PHE A 56 10.52 24.33 11.16
N THR A 57 11.26 23.59 10.33
CA THR A 57 10.71 23.08 9.07
C THR A 57 9.75 21.91 9.28
N TYR A 58 9.92 21.12 10.35
CA TYR A 58 8.95 20.12 10.78
C TYR A 58 7.61 20.78 11.17
N ASP A 59 7.64 21.82 12.00
CA ASP A 59 6.43 22.54 12.41
C ASP A 59 5.70 23.14 11.21
N LEU A 60 6.43 23.68 10.24
CA LEU A 60 5.86 24.15 8.97
C LEU A 60 5.29 23.01 8.11
N ALA A 61 5.85 21.81 8.19
CA ALA A 61 5.39 20.65 7.44
C ALA A 61 4.17 19.97 8.07
N GLN A 62 3.87 20.21 9.35
CA GLN A 62 2.65 19.71 9.98
C GLN A 62 1.38 20.44 9.48
N PRO A 63 0.21 19.79 9.53
CA PRO A 63 -1.05 20.46 9.25
C PRO A 63 -1.30 21.62 10.23
N ALA A 64 -1.54 22.83 9.70
CA ALA A 64 -1.86 24.02 10.48
C ALA A 64 -3.31 24.47 10.29
N GLY A 65 -3.91 25.07 11.32
CA GLY A 65 -5.28 25.59 11.26
C GLY A 65 -6.31 24.51 10.86
N SER A 66 -7.07 24.74 9.79
CA SER A 66 -8.07 23.79 9.29
C SER A 66 -7.51 22.69 8.38
N GLN A 67 -6.20 22.62 8.18
CA GLN A 67 -5.59 21.64 7.26
C GLN A 67 -5.79 20.19 7.67
N ARG A 68 -5.68 19.86 8.97
CA ARG A 68 -5.90 18.49 9.45
C ARG A 68 -7.32 18.01 9.16
N GLU A 69 -8.31 18.87 9.38
CA GLU A 69 -9.70 18.57 9.02
C GLU A 69 -9.88 18.49 7.51
N GLY A 70 -9.32 19.45 6.76
CA GLY A 70 -9.35 19.43 5.30
C GLY A 70 -8.72 18.17 4.70
N TRP A 71 -7.67 17.63 5.32
CA TRP A 71 -7.04 16.37 4.92
C TRP A 71 -8.00 15.18 5.07
N LYS A 72 -8.64 15.03 6.24
CA LYS A 72 -9.65 13.97 6.45
C LYS A 72 -10.83 14.11 5.49
N VAL A 73 -11.32 15.33 5.27
CA VAL A 73 -12.41 15.61 4.30
C VAL A 73 -11.98 15.27 2.88
N ALA A 74 -10.75 15.59 2.46
CA ALA A 74 -10.25 15.23 1.13
C ALA A 74 -10.17 13.70 0.94
N VAL A 75 -9.71 12.97 1.96
CA VAL A 75 -9.67 11.49 1.95
C VAL A 75 -11.08 10.90 1.84
N GLN A 76 -12.05 11.40 2.63
CA GLN A 76 -13.44 10.96 2.55
C GLN A 76 -14.09 11.29 1.20
N THR A 77 -13.87 12.50 0.70
CA THR A 77 -14.34 12.93 -0.62
C THR A 77 -13.80 12.03 -1.73
N LEU A 78 -12.55 11.58 -1.61
CA LEU A 78 -11.96 10.63 -2.54
C LEU A 78 -12.67 9.27 -2.48
N LEU A 79 -12.96 8.74 -1.29
CA LEU A 79 -13.66 7.45 -1.10
C LEU A 79 -15.10 7.45 -1.66
N ASP A 80 -15.73 8.62 -1.74
CA ASP A 80 -17.08 8.79 -2.27
C ASP A 80 -17.15 8.87 -3.80
N VAL A 81 -16.01 8.92 -4.51
CA VAL A 81 -16.00 9.09 -5.97
C VAL A 81 -16.67 7.92 -6.69
N ASP A 82 -17.54 8.26 -7.65
CA ASP A 82 -18.11 7.30 -8.60
C ASP A 82 -18.19 7.90 -10.02
N GLY A 83 -17.08 7.79 -10.74
CA GLY A 83 -16.91 8.11 -12.15
C GLY A 83 -15.98 9.29 -12.42
N ASN A 84 -16.18 10.42 -11.76
CA ASN A 84 -15.49 11.67 -12.10
C ASN A 84 -14.58 12.19 -10.97
N CYS A 85 -13.30 11.85 -11.04
CA CYS A 85 -12.27 12.34 -10.11
C CYS A 85 -12.17 13.88 -10.10
N SER A 86 -12.43 14.54 -11.24
CA SER A 86 -12.21 15.98 -11.42
C SER A 86 -13.29 16.87 -10.80
N ILE A 87 -14.44 16.31 -10.42
CA ILE A 87 -15.45 17.06 -9.64
C ILE A 87 -15.03 17.18 -8.18
N SER A 88 -14.29 16.18 -7.67
CA SER A 88 -13.77 16.18 -6.32
C SER A 88 -12.69 17.26 -6.16
N ARG A 89 -13.01 18.29 -5.38
CA ARG A 89 -12.06 19.35 -5.05
C ARG A 89 -11.54 19.13 -3.65
N VAL A 90 -10.24 19.35 -3.47
CA VAL A 90 -9.68 19.44 -2.12
C VAL A 90 -10.24 20.67 -1.40
N PRO A 91 -10.42 20.62 -0.06
CA PRO A 91 -10.82 21.78 0.71
C PRO A 91 -9.88 22.98 0.52
N LEU A 92 -10.40 24.20 0.72
CA LEU A 92 -9.65 25.46 0.54
C LEU A 92 -8.31 25.47 1.30
N SER A 93 -8.25 24.86 2.48
CA SER A 93 -7.03 24.78 3.29
C SER A 93 -5.90 23.96 2.67
N LEU A 94 -6.21 23.14 1.67
CA LEU A 94 -5.25 22.28 0.95
C LEU A 94 -4.96 22.76 -0.47
N GLN A 95 -5.63 23.82 -0.94
CA GLN A 95 -5.40 24.32 -2.30
C GLN A 95 -3.95 24.77 -2.49
N GLY A 96 -3.36 24.36 -3.61
CA GLY A 96 -1.94 24.59 -3.92
C GLY A 96 -0.98 23.60 -3.24
N LEU A 97 -1.44 22.80 -2.28
CA LEU A 97 -0.65 21.74 -1.65
C LEU A 97 -1.02 20.36 -2.21
N TYR A 98 -2.31 20.08 -2.26
CA TYR A 98 -2.86 18.80 -2.70
C TYR A 98 -3.81 18.96 -3.88
N THR A 99 -3.91 17.92 -4.69
CA THR A 99 -4.88 17.83 -5.78
C THR A 99 -5.47 16.42 -5.86
N ILE A 100 -6.63 16.30 -6.51
CA ILE A 100 -7.22 15.01 -6.88
C ILE A 100 -7.22 14.94 -8.40
N GLU A 101 -6.51 13.96 -8.97
CA GLU A 101 -6.45 13.77 -10.41
C GLU A 101 -6.80 12.34 -10.82
N PRO A 102 -7.40 12.16 -12.02
CA PRO A 102 -7.63 10.84 -12.56
C PRO A 102 -6.30 10.22 -13.04
N PHE A 103 -6.13 8.94 -12.75
CA PHE A 103 -5.09 8.13 -13.35
C PHE A 103 -5.71 6.81 -13.80
N ARG A 104 -5.96 6.67 -15.10
CA ARG A 104 -6.64 5.49 -15.67
C ARG A 104 -8.02 5.28 -15.02
N ASP A 105 -8.23 4.12 -14.42
CA ASP A 105 -9.41 3.67 -13.69
C ASP A 105 -9.35 4.04 -12.19
N HIS A 106 -8.53 5.01 -11.81
CA HIS A 106 -8.30 5.42 -10.43
C HIS A 106 -8.39 6.94 -10.23
N CYS A 107 -8.68 7.36 -8.99
CA CYS A 107 -8.52 8.73 -8.54
C CYS A 107 -7.40 8.80 -7.50
N ILE A 108 -6.51 9.78 -7.64
CA ILE A 108 -5.30 9.93 -6.83
C ILE A 108 -5.38 11.26 -6.09
N LEU A 109 -5.40 11.23 -4.76
CA LEU A 109 -5.12 12.40 -3.91
C LEU A 109 -3.62 12.38 -3.60
N TYR A 110 -2.88 13.38 -4.07
CA TYR A 110 -1.44 13.46 -3.84
C TYR A 110 -1.01 14.91 -3.64
N GLU A 111 0.19 15.07 -3.06
CA GLU A 111 0.79 16.38 -2.87
C GLU A 111 1.34 16.89 -4.20
N ALA A 112 0.77 17.98 -4.72
CA ALA A 112 1.20 18.60 -5.97
C ALA A 112 2.40 19.52 -5.75
N SER A 113 2.59 20.02 -4.53
CA SER A 113 3.70 20.90 -4.18
C SER A 113 4.98 20.11 -3.89
N SER A 114 6.05 20.46 -4.59
CA SER A 114 7.40 19.96 -4.32
C SER A 114 8.42 21.09 -4.30
N GLN A 115 9.51 20.89 -3.57
CA GLN A 115 10.68 21.76 -3.59
C GLN A 115 11.93 20.90 -3.64
N CYS A 116 12.85 21.23 -4.57
CA CYS A 116 14.13 20.53 -4.73
C CYS A 116 13.98 19.00 -4.88
N GLY A 117 12.96 18.56 -5.63
CA GLY A 117 12.70 17.14 -5.88
C GLY A 117 12.08 16.37 -4.70
N THR A 118 11.58 17.06 -3.68
CA THR A 118 10.91 16.43 -2.51
C THR A 118 9.58 17.10 -2.23
N TYR A 119 8.64 16.39 -1.61
CA TYR A 119 7.38 16.96 -1.14
C TYR A 119 7.61 18.11 -0.16
N LEU A 120 6.77 19.15 -0.24
CA LEU A 120 6.84 20.30 0.66
C LEU A 120 6.39 19.96 2.10
N LYS A 121 5.41 19.06 2.23
CA LYS A 121 4.78 18.63 3.48
C LYS A 121 5.06 17.15 3.79
N GLY A 122 4.97 16.31 2.77
CA GLY A 122 5.21 14.87 2.85
C GLY A 122 4.11 14.10 3.59
N TRP A 123 2.82 14.46 3.42
CA TRP A 123 1.74 13.73 4.11
C TRP A 123 1.37 12.42 3.40
N GLY A 124 1.77 12.27 2.13
CA GLY A 124 1.59 11.06 1.35
C GLY A 124 0.53 11.18 0.27
N PHE A 125 0.07 10.04 -0.22
CA PHE A 125 -0.95 9.95 -1.25
C PHE A 125 -1.97 8.84 -0.96
N VAL A 126 -3.18 9.03 -1.48
CA VAL A 126 -4.29 8.08 -1.39
C VAL A 126 -4.78 7.74 -2.78
N VAL A 127 -5.03 6.45 -3.03
CA VAL A 127 -5.57 5.94 -4.29
C VAL A 127 -6.86 5.19 -4.02
N VAL A 128 -7.87 5.43 -4.86
CA VAL A 128 -9.13 4.68 -4.89
C VAL A 128 -9.52 4.34 -6.33
N PRO A 129 -10.33 3.30 -6.58
CA PRO A 129 -10.91 3.08 -7.90
C PRO A 129 -11.79 4.26 -8.28
N SER A 130 -11.77 4.67 -9.54
CA SER A 130 -12.57 5.82 -10.00
C SER A 130 -14.06 5.53 -10.05
N ARG A 131 -14.47 4.26 -9.92
CA ARG A 131 -15.87 3.82 -9.91
C ARG A 131 -16.08 2.79 -8.82
N ARG A 132 -17.26 2.78 -8.19
CA ARG A 132 -17.64 1.78 -7.19
C ARG A 132 -17.59 0.36 -7.73
N SER A 133 -17.95 0.19 -9.01
CA SER A 133 -17.87 -1.11 -9.71
C SER A 133 -16.44 -1.66 -9.85
N GLY A 134 -15.41 -0.84 -9.64
CA GLY A 134 -14.01 -1.28 -9.61
C GLY A 134 -13.58 -1.89 -8.27
N ILE A 135 -14.40 -1.74 -7.23
CA ILE A 135 -14.14 -2.29 -5.90
C ILE A 135 -14.66 -3.71 -5.88
N SER A 136 -13.76 -4.66 -5.57
CA SER A 136 -14.12 -6.06 -5.35
C SER A 136 -14.11 -6.42 -3.87
N ARG A 137 -13.35 -5.72 -3.04
CA ARG A 137 -13.19 -6.04 -1.61
C ARG A 137 -13.06 -4.76 -0.79
N ASN A 138 -13.57 -4.80 0.42
CA ASN A 138 -13.47 -3.69 1.37
C ASN A 138 -12.15 -3.71 2.16
N VAL A 139 -11.06 -4.07 1.48
CA VAL A 139 -9.71 -4.10 2.04
C VAL A 139 -9.05 -2.74 1.79
N HIS A 140 -8.51 -2.17 2.86
CA HIS A 140 -7.61 -1.03 2.81
C HIS A 140 -6.16 -1.54 2.87
N ILE A 141 -5.31 -1.06 1.95
CA ILE A 141 -3.88 -1.39 1.93
C ILE A 141 -3.06 -0.15 2.27
N SER A 142 -2.02 -0.31 3.07
CA SER A 142 -1.11 0.81 3.35
C SER A 142 0.36 0.44 3.47
N ALA A 143 1.22 1.41 3.17
CA ALA A 143 2.68 1.35 3.35
C ALA A 143 3.15 2.61 4.11
N PRO A 144 3.39 2.51 5.43
CA PRO A 144 3.70 3.68 6.26
C PRO A 144 5.17 4.10 6.18
N HIS A 145 6.08 3.26 5.71
CA HIS A 145 7.54 3.48 5.80
C HIS A 145 8.23 3.54 4.43
N PRO A 146 7.83 4.46 3.53
CA PRO A 146 8.50 4.67 2.25
C PRO A 146 10.00 4.95 2.46
N GLY A 147 10.84 4.46 1.54
CA GLY A 147 12.30 4.59 1.59
C GLY A 147 13.02 3.91 2.77
N PHE A 148 12.30 3.40 3.78
CA PHE A 148 12.87 2.62 4.88
C PHE A 148 12.54 1.13 4.71
N ASP A 149 11.29 0.82 4.39
CA ASP A 149 10.81 -0.52 4.13
C ASP A 149 10.83 -0.79 2.62
N LEU A 150 12.02 -0.80 2.02
CA LEU A 150 12.25 -0.87 0.56
C LEU A 150 11.39 -1.92 -0.14
N GLY A 151 10.64 -1.53 -1.18
CA GLY A 151 9.76 -2.42 -1.95
C GLY A 151 8.32 -2.54 -1.42
N THR A 152 8.00 -2.01 -0.22
CA THR A 152 6.62 -2.08 0.29
C THR A 152 5.66 -1.15 -0.44
N VAL A 153 6.13 -0.03 -0.98
CA VAL A 153 5.29 0.95 -1.68
C VAL A 153 4.75 0.35 -2.98
N GLU A 154 5.64 -0.20 -3.79
CA GLU A 154 5.31 -0.85 -5.06
C GLU A 154 4.50 -2.12 -4.83
N GLN A 155 4.86 -2.90 -3.81
CA GLN A 155 4.08 -4.06 -3.39
C GLN A 155 2.66 -3.67 -3.01
N ALA A 156 2.48 -2.65 -2.18
CA ALA A 156 1.18 -2.18 -1.73
C ALA A 156 0.31 -1.75 -2.92
N ALA A 157 0.89 -0.99 -3.87
CA ALA A 157 0.19 -0.57 -5.08
C ALA A 157 -0.22 -1.75 -5.97
N SER A 158 0.69 -2.71 -6.19
CA SER A 158 0.42 -3.89 -7.01
C SER A 158 -0.66 -4.80 -6.41
N VAL A 159 -0.59 -5.06 -5.11
CA VAL A 159 -1.60 -5.87 -4.39
C VAL A 159 -2.93 -5.13 -4.35
N TYR A 160 -2.93 -3.81 -4.11
CA TYR A 160 -4.13 -2.99 -4.12
C TYR A 160 -4.88 -3.12 -5.46
N GLN A 161 -4.18 -2.91 -6.56
CA GLN A 161 -4.77 -2.97 -7.90
C GLN A 161 -5.27 -4.38 -8.24
N THR A 162 -4.44 -5.39 -7.99
CA THR A 162 -4.73 -6.78 -8.43
C THR A 162 -5.86 -7.43 -7.64
N THR A 163 -6.18 -6.92 -6.44
CA THR A 163 -7.19 -7.51 -5.55
C THR A 163 -8.55 -6.81 -5.63
N GLY A 164 -8.64 -5.71 -6.37
CA GLY A 164 -9.80 -4.82 -6.35
C GLY A 164 -10.07 -4.26 -4.95
N SER A 165 -8.99 -3.92 -4.24
CA SER A 165 -9.09 -3.32 -2.90
C SER A 165 -9.71 -1.92 -2.97
N ARG A 166 -10.30 -1.47 -1.85
CA ARG A 166 -11.06 -0.22 -1.80
C ARG A 166 -10.18 1.02 -1.80
N SER A 167 -9.04 0.95 -1.11
CA SER A 167 -8.12 2.09 -1.04
C SER A 167 -6.68 1.67 -0.77
N LEU A 168 -5.75 2.53 -1.18
CA LEU A 168 -4.33 2.48 -0.87
C LEU A 168 -3.91 3.80 -0.20
N LEU A 169 -3.12 3.72 0.87
CA LEU A 169 -2.49 4.86 1.53
C LEU A 169 -0.98 4.64 1.67
N VAL A 170 -0.19 5.59 1.19
CA VAL A 170 1.28 5.58 1.34
C VAL A 170 1.70 6.89 1.99
N ALA A 171 2.56 6.83 3.01
CA ALA A 171 3.10 8.03 3.63
C ALA A 171 3.99 8.82 2.66
N GLY A 172 4.16 10.13 2.86
CA GLY A 172 4.95 11.00 1.97
C GLY A 172 6.32 11.38 2.53
N ARG A 173 6.71 10.81 3.67
CA ARG A 173 7.99 11.07 4.31
C ARG A 173 8.53 9.81 4.96
N ARG A 174 9.86 9.70 4.98
CA ARG A 174 10.53 8.64 5.73
C ARG A 174 10.22 8.82 7.21
N ARG A 175 10.08 7.70 7.93
CA ARG A 175 9.91 7.73 9.39
C ARG A 175 11.02 8.50 10.10
N THR A 176 12.20 8.59 9.49
CA THR A 176 13.39 9.29 10.01
C THR A 176 13.61 10.68 9.40
N ALA A 177 12.59 11.30 8.80
CA ALA A 177 12.70 12.64 8.22
C ALA A 177 12.90 13.74 9.26
N PHE A 178 12.42 13.55 10.48
CA PHE A 178 12.74 14.38 11.64
C PHE A 178 13.25 13.51 12.79
N LEU A 179 14.48 13.72 13.24
CA LEU A 179 15.14 12.85 14.22
C LEU A 179 14.77 13.11 15.69
N GLU A 180 13.74 13.92 15.93
CA GLU A 180 13.15 14.07 17.26
C GLU A 180 12.25 12.90 17.61
N HIS A 181 12.22 12.57 18.89
CA HIS A 181 11.44 11.45 19.40
C HIS A 181 9.94 11.79 19.44
N SER A 182 9.10 10.82 19.06
CA SER A 182 7.64 10.91 19.13
C SER A 182 7.18 11.03 20.59
N ASP A 183 6.31 11.99 20.87
CA ASP A 183 5.71 12.14 22.20
C ASP A 183 4.65 11.05 22.48
N CYS A 184 4.15 10.40 21.41
CA CYS A 184 3.08 9.42 21.48
C CYS A 184 3.53 8.07 22.04
N ILE A 185 4.73 7.61 21.69
CA ILE A 185 5.26 6.30 22.13
C ILE A 185 6.50 6.53 22.98
N PRO A 186 6.40 6.55 24.33
CA PRO A 186 7.50 6.86 25.21
C PRO A 186 8.72 5.96 25.00
N ARG A 187 9.91 6.56 25.14
CA ARG A 187 11.18 5.85 25.04
C ARG A 187 11.33 4.92 26.24
N THR A 188 11.29 3.61 26.02
CA THR A 188 11.53 2.63 27.10
C THR A 188 12.98 2.17 27.16
N SER A 189 13.81 2.52 26.16
CA SER A 189 15.25 2.24 26.16
C SER A 189 16.00 3.16 25.20
N THR A 190 17.32 3.30 25.38
CA THR A 190 18.15 4.11 24.47
C THR A 190 18.23 3.56 23.05
N LYS A 191 17.90 2.29 22.84
CA LYS A 191 17.94 1.62 21.53
C LYS A 191 16.62 1.71 20.76
N GLN A 192 15.55 2.14 21.42
CA GLN A 192 14.24 2.28 20.79
C GLN A 192 14.01 3.75 20.48
N ASN A 193 13.96 4.07 19.19
CA ASN A 193 13.64 5.41 18.70
C ASN A 193 12.40 5.31 17.82
N TYR A 194 11.30 5.90 18.29
CA TYR A 194 10.17 6.24 17.44
C TYR A 194 10.25 7.73 17.18
N TYR A 195 10.32 8.10 15.91
CA TYR A 195 10.52 9.49 15.50
C TYR A 195 9.19 10.20 15.34
N LYS A 196 9.18 11.52 15.45
CA LYS A 196 7.98 12.34 15.23
C LYS A 196 7.37 12.13 13.84
N THR A 197 8.20 11.85 12.83
CA THR A 197 7.74 11.55 11.47
C THR A 197 7.42 10.07 11.22
N ASP A 198 7.40 9.21 12.24
CA ASP A 198 7.05 7.79 12.08
C ASP A 198 5.52 7.61 11.97
N PRO A 199 4.98 7.31 10.77
CA PRO A 199 3.54 7.31 10.54
C PRO A 199 2.79 6.19 11.27
N ALA A 200 3.51 5.17 11.74
CA ALA A 200 2.93 4.08 12.53
C ALA A 200 2.97 4.37 14.04
N HIS A 201 3.76 5.33 14.51
CA HIS A 201 4.08 5.52 15.93
C HIS A 201 3.89 6.96 16.43
N ASN A 202 3.16 7.79 15.68
CA ASN A 202 2.77 9.13 16.10
C ASN A 202 1.35 9.45 15.58
N ASP A 203 0.45 9.85 16.48
CA ASP A 203 -0.94 10.20 16.16
C ASP A 203 -1.08 11.64 15.62
N GLU A 204 0.01 12.41 15.60
CA GLU A 204 0.06 13.70 14.93
C GLU A 204 0.39 13.59 13.43
N GLU A 205 0.79 12.41 12.97
CA GLU A 205 1.12 12.19 11.56
C GLU A 205 -0.14 12.12 10.69
N PRO A 206 -0.20 12.82 9.55
CA PRO A 206 -1.37 12.80 8.66
C PRO A 206 -1.76 11.43 8.10
N PHE A 207 -0.84 10.46 8.13
CA PHE A 207 -1.13 9.06 7.82
C PHE A 207 -2.13 8.46 8.83
N PHE A 208 -2.02 8.81 10.11
CA PHE A 208 -2.97 8.41 11.15
C PHE A 208 -4.34 9.06 10.89
N ASP A 209 -4.36 10.37 10.58
CA ASP A 209 -5.58 11.11 10.21
C ASP A 209 -6.29 10.46 9.01
N ALA A 210 -5.56 10.13 7.94
CA ALA A 210 -6.11 9.46 6.77
C ALA A 210 -6.63 8.05 7.10
N SER A 211 -5.90 7.28 7.90
CA SER A 211 -6.32 5.93 8.30
C SER A 211 -7.62 5.94 9.10
N ILE A 212 -7.78 6.91 10.02
CA ILE A 212 -9.04 7.11 10.75
C ILE A 212 -10.15 7.52 9.79
N ALA A 213 -9.90 8.47 8.90
CA ALA A 213 -10.91 8.94 7.94
C ALA A 213 -11.43 7.80 7.06
N ILE A 214 -10.56 6.90 6.60
CA ILE A 214 -10.92 5.70 5.83
C ILE A 214 -11.75 4.73 6.68
N HIS A 215 -11.32 4.44 7.91
CA HIS A 215 -12.04 3.55 8.82
C HIS A 215 -13.42 4.06 9.19
N ASP A 216 -13.53 5.34 9.54
CA ASP A 216 -14.79 5.95 9.95
C ASP A 216 -15.76 6.04 8.76
N TRP A 217 -15.26 6.41 7.59
CA TRP A 217 -16.04 6.37 6.34
C TRP A 217 -16.58 4.97 6.10
N GLN A 218 -15.73 3.95 6.21
CA GLN A 218 -16.12 2.57 5.97
C GLN A 218 -17.15 2.06 7.00
N ASN A 219 -17.02 2.46 8.26
CA ASN A 219 -18.02 2.14 9.28
C ASN A 219 -19.38 2.80 9.04
N GLN A 220 -19.40 3.98 8.42
CA GLN A 220 -20.62 4.64 7.98
C GLN A 220 -21.22 3.98 6.73
N HIS A 221 -20.40 3.28 5.93
CA HIS A 221 -20.77 2.63 4.67
C HIS A 221 -20.72 1.10 4.77
N HIS A 222 -21.60 0.52 5.59
CA HIS A 222 -21.80 -0.93 5.78
C HIS A 222 -20.78 -1.64 6.68
N GLY A 223 -19.88 -0.92 7.34
CA GLY A 223 -18.96 -1.52 8.31
C GLY A 223 -17.75 -2.21 7.67
N CYS A 224 -17.06 -2.98 8.50
CA CYS A 224 -15.93 -3.82 8.10
C CYS A 224 -16.22 -5.29 8.46
N PRO A 225 -17.07 -6.00 7.69
CA PRO A 225 -17.30 -7.42 7.91
C PRO A 225 -16.00 -8.20 7.76
N SER A 226 -15.68 -9.07 8.72
CA SER A 226 -14.39 -9.79 8.77
C SER A 226 -14.10 -10.66 7.55
N THR A 227 -15.13 -11.06 6.80
CA THR A 227 -15.00 -11.87 5.59
C THR A 227 -14.58 -11.08 4.35
N THR A 228 -14.85 -9.77 4.30
CA THR A 228 -14.68 -8.94 3.10
C THR A 228 -13.82 -7.71 3.32
N CYS A 229 -13.42 -7.45 4.58
CA CYS A 229 -12.70 -6.26 4.98
C CYS A 229 -11.50 -6.58 5.88
N ALA A 230 -10.42 -5.81 5.67
CA ALA A 230 -9.30 -5.66 6.58
C ALA A 230 -8.54 -4.35 6.30
N PHE A 231 -7.74 -3.92 7.27
CA PHE A 231 -6.75 -2.86 7.13
C PHE A 231 -5.37 -3.53 7.13
N LEU A 232 -4.89 -3.87 5.93
CA LEU A 232 -3.62 -4.53 5.70
C LEU A 232 -2.50 -3.49 5.56
N GLN A 233 -1.59 -3.49 6.53
CA GLN A 233 -0.45 -2.58 6.54
C GLN A 233 0.85 -3.36 6.30
N PHE A 234 1.52 -3.06 5.19
CA PHE A 234 2.77 -3.69 4.81
C PHE A 234 3.97 -2.99 5.45
N HIS A 235 4.81 -3.79 6.11
CA HIS A 235 6.10 -3.41 6.67
C HIS A 235 7.22 -4.31 6.16
N GLY A 236 8.43 -3.79 6.22
CA GLY A 236 9.67 -4.50 5.93
C GLY A 236 10.48 -4.70 7.20
N LYS A 237 10.99 -5.92 7.40
CA LYS A 237 11.88 -6.22 8.53
C LYS A 237 13.32 -6.42 8.08
N GLY A 238 14.26 -6.00 8.94
CA GLY A 238 15.68 -6.28 8.76
C GLY A 238 15.97 -7.78 8.81
N THR A 239 17.03 -8.22 8.12
CA THR A 239 17.40 -9.64 7.99
C THR A 239 17.65 -10.34 9.34
N SER A 240 18.20 -9.61 10.32
CA SER A 240 18.43 -10.11 11.68
C SER A 240 17.17 -10.09 12.57
N THR A 241 16.12 -9.38 12.17
CA THR A 241 14.89 -9.24 12.97
C THR A 241 13.87 -10.29 12.55
N CYS A 242 13.46 -11.13 13.49
CA CYS A 242 12.58 -12.28 13.25
C CYS A 242 13.09 -13.14 12.08
N SER A 243 14.36 -13.55 12.14
CA SER A 243 15.07 -14.19 11.01
C SER A 243 14.43 -15.51 10.56
N THR A 244 13.66 -16.17 11.42
CA THR A 244 12.94 -17.41 11.13
C THR A 244 11.61 -17.20 10.40
N ASP A 245 11.10 -15.97 10.36
CA ASP A 245 9.84 -15.63 9.70
C ASP A 245 10.13 -14.99 8.35
N THR A 246 9.55 -15.54 7.30
CA THR A 246 9.55 -14.87 5.98
C THR A 246 8.48 -13.79 5.96
N ILE A 247 7.30 -14.12 6.49
CA ILE A 247 6.17 -13.22 6.70
C ILE A 247 5.66 -13.43 8.12
N PHE A 248 5.59 -12.36 8.90
CA PHE A 248 5.02 -12.37 10.24
C PHE A 248 3.79 -11.46 10.28
N LEU A 249 2.64 -12.03 10.58
CA LEU A 249 1.38 -11.30 10.68
C LEU A 249 1.04 -11.03 12.15
N SER A 250 0.43 -9.87 12.44
CA SER A 250 -0.12 -9.59 13.77
C SER A 250 -1.29 -8.61 13.71
N SER A 251 -2.10 -8.59 14.76
CA SER A 251 -3.20 -7.64 14.95
C SER A 251 -2.95 -6.65 16.09
N GLY A 252 -1.69 -6.39 16.46
CA GLY A 252 -1.37 -5.36 17.47
C GLY A 252 -1.47 -5.81 18.94
N LEU A 253 -1.62 -7.11 19.22
CA LEU A 253 -1.92 -7.62 20.56
C LEU A 253 -0.71 -8.03 21.41
N GLY A 254 0.48 -8.16 20.81
CA GLY A 254 1.69 -8.58 21.53
C GLY A 254 1.82 -10.10 21.72
N ASN A 255 2.72 -10.48 22.64
CA ASN A 255 3.15 -11.87 22.86
C ASN A 255 2.76 -12.44 24.23
N SER A 256 1.83 -11.79 24.95
CA SER A 256 1.32 -12.32 26.23
C SER A 256 0.56 -13.64 26.02
N SER A 257 0.38 -14.44 27.07
CA SER A 257 -0.41 -15.69 26.97
C SER A 257 -1.84 -15.45 26.48
N ALA A 258 -2.50 -14.37 26.96
CA ALA A 258 -3.84 -14.00 26.50
C ALA A 258 -3.82 -13.58 25.01
N SER A 259 -2.81 -12.80 24.60
CA SER A 259 -2.64 -12.39 23.20
C SER A 259 -2.45 -13.61 22.29
N LYS A 260 -1.63 -14.58 22.69
CA LYS A 260 -1.41 -15.82 21.93
C LYS A 260 -2.66 -16.69 21.87
N ALA A 261 -3.40 -16.81 22.97
CA ALA A 261 -4.66 -17.54 23.01
C ALA A 261 -5.68 -16.98 22.00
N TRP A 262 -5.72 -15.66 21.80
CA TRP A 262 -6.57 -15.02 20.79
C TRP A 262 -6.27 -15.47 19.35
N TYR A 263 -5.00 -15.74 19.01
CA TYR A 263 -4.66 -16.28 17.67
C TYR A 263 -4.97 -17.78 17.54
N LEU A 264 -5.01 -18.51 18.65
CA LEU A 264 -5.26 -19.96 18.70
C LEU A 264 -6.74 -20.33 18.83
N ASP A 265 -7.59 -19.42 19.29
CA ASP A 265 -9.02 -19.69 19.43
C ASP A 265 -9.66 -20.05 18.07
N PRO A 266 -10.83 -20.70 18.01
CA PRO A 266 -11.41 -21.17 16.75
C PRO A 266 -12.08 -20.07 15.92
N THR A 267 -12.14 -18.82 16.41
CA THR A 267 -12.81 -17.72 15.71
C THR A 267 -12.07 -17.42 14.41
N ASP A 268 -12.83 -17.34 13.33
CA ASP A 268 -12.31 -16.92 12.03
C ASP A 268 -12.10 -15.41 12.02
N ARG A 269 -10.87 -15.00 11.72
CA ARG A 269 -10.44 -13.60 11.75
C ARG A 269 -9.56 -13.28 10.54
N PRO A 270 -9.59 -12.02 10.04
CA PRO A 270 -8.83 -11.63 8.85
C PRO A 270 -7.36 -12.06 8.88
N VAL A 271 -6.66 -11.80 9.99
CA VAL A 271 -5.23 -12.12 10.14
C VAL A 271 -4.93 -13.63 10.06
N LYS A 272 -5.81 -14.48 10.63
CA LYS A 272 -5.65 -15.94 10.62
C LYS A 272 -5.94 -16.52 9.25
N ARG A 273 -6.99 -16.01 8.61
CA ARG A 273 -7.38 -16.42 7.27
C ARG A 273 -6.32 -16.03 6.23
N LEU A 274 -5.80 -14.80 6.31
CA LEU A 274 -4.70 -14.36 5.47
C LEU A 274 -3.43 -15.18 5.70
N GLN A 275 -3.12 -15.56 6.95
CA GLN A 275 -2.00 -16.46 7.23
C GLN A 275 -2.15 -17.78 6.46
N GLN A 276 -3.33 -18.39 6.50
CA GLN A 276 -3.58 -19.67 5.85
C GLN A 276 -3.43 -19.57 4.33
N THR A 277 -3.97 -18.52 3.70
CA THR A 277 -3.87 -18.33 2.24
C THR A 277 -2.46 -17.94 1.80
N LEU A 278 -1.71 -17.25 2.65
CA LEU A 278 -0.29 -16.98 2.42
C LEU A 278 0.56 -18.25 2.50
N ARG A 279 0.29 -19.18 3.43
CA ARG A 279 0.99 -20.47 3.46
C ARG A 279 0.82 -21.26 2.16
N THR A 280 -0.36 -21.19 1.55
CA THR A 280 -0.61 -21.78 0.23
C THR A 280 0.10 -21.02 -0.88
N SER A 281 0.12 -19.69 -0.82
CA SER A 281 0.72 -18.85 -1.87
C SER A 281 2.26 -18.80 -1.80
N PHE A 282 2.82 -19.10 -0.63
CA PHE A 282 4.25 -19.11 -0.34
C PHE A 282 4.66 -20.45 0.33
N PRO A 283 4.58 -21.59 -0.37
CA PRO A 283 4.73 -22.92 0.22
C PRO A 283 6.12 -23.18 0.81
N SER A 284 7.15 -22.45 0.36
CA SER A 284 8.53 -22.56 0.87
C SER A 284 8.89 -21.51 1.91
N SER A 285 7.94 -20.66 2.33
CA SER A 285 8.18 -19.55 3.25
C SER A 285 7.59 -19.84 4.63
N SER A 286 8.24 -19.30 5.66
CA SER A 286 7.70 -19.31 7.01
C SER A 286 6.70 -18.17 7.16
N VAL A 287 5.42 -18.52 7.33
CA VAL A 287 4.32 -17.57 7.56
C VAL A 287 3.75 -17.81 8.96
N SER A 288 3.94 -16.83 9.84
CA SER A 288 3.73 -17.00 11.29
C SER A 288 2.79 -15.94 11.86
N LEU A 289 2.10 -16.31 12.95
CA LEU A 289 1.40 -15.42 13.87
C LEU A 289 2.16 -15.34 15.19
N PRO A 290 1.76 -14.46 16.14
CA PRO A 290 2.36 -14.42 17.49
C PRO A 290 2.20 -15.74 18.27
N SER A 291 1.27 -16.62 17.89
CA SER A 291 1.14 -17.98 18.42
C SER A 291 2.25 -18.93 17.95
N ASP A 292 2.82 -18.67 16.77
CA ASP A 292 3.71 -19.60 16.06
C ASP A 292 5.18 -19.20 16.18
N SER A 293 5.44 -17.93 16.45
CA SER A 293 6.79 -17.34 16.51
C SER A 293 6.95 -16.43 17.74
N SER A 294 8.21 -16.27 18.17
CA SER A 294 8.62 -15.31 19.20
C SER A 294 8.96 -13.92 18.65
N CYS A 295 8.70 -13.66 17.37
CA CYS A 295 8.95 -12.37 16.73
C CYS A 295 8.35 -11.21 17.54
N PRO A 296 9.16 -10.18 17.92
CA PRO A 296 8.66 -9.07 18.73
C PRO A 296 7.86 -8.03 17.95
N LEU A 297 7.90 -8.06 16.60
CA LEU A 297 7.27 -7.07 15.71
C LEU A 297 5.74 -7.24 15.60
N THR A 298 5.08 -7.18 16.75
CA THR A 298 3.66 -7.48 16.95
C THR A 298 2.74 -6.27 16.84
N ALA A 299 3.26 -5.14 16.36
CA ALA A 299 2.54 -3.87 16.19
C ALA A 299 1.81 -3.33 17.43
N THR A 300 2.21 -3.71 18.65
CA THR A 300 1.57 -3.23 19.91
C THR A 300 1.65 -1.73 20.12
N LYS A 301 2.58 -1.06 19.43
CA LYS A 301 2.82 0.38 19.49
C LYS A 301 2.28 1.11 18.26
N ASN A 302 1.65 0.40 17.33
CA ASN A 302 1.10 1.00 16.12
C ASN A 302 -0.18 1.79 16.46
N VAL A 303 -0.18 3.11 16.26
CA VAL A 303 -1.30 3.97 16.67
C VAL A 303 -2.56 3.71 15.83
N VAL A 304 -2.41 3.44 14.53
CA VAL A 304 -3.52 3.03 13.65
C VAL A 304 -4.09 1.69 14.13
N GLY A 305 -3.23 0.72 14.39
CA GLY A 305 -3.64 -0.59 14.91
C GLY A 305 -4.35 -0.52 16.26
N ARG A 306 -3.95 0.39 17.16
CA ARG A 306 -4.66 0.63 18.42
C ARG A 306 -6.05 1.19 18.18
N TYR A 307 -6.19 2.20 17.32
CA TYR A 307 -7.49 2.78 16.97
C TYR A 307 -8.45 1.73 16.39
N LEU A 308 -7.98 0.97 15.39
CA LEU A 308 -8.76 -0.08 14.71
C LEU A 308 -9.17 -1.24 15.64
N ASN A 309 -8.45 -1.43 16.75
CA ASN A 309 -8.81 -2.39 17.80
C ASN A 309 -9.61 -1.76 18.96
N GLY A 310 -10.28 -0.64 18.72
CA GLY A 310 -11.23 -0.04 19.67
C GLY A 310 -10.58 0.76 20.81
N ILE A 311 -9.33 1.22 20.63
CA ILE A 311 -8.76 2.23 21.52
C ILE A 311 -9.23 3.61 21.06
N HIS A 312 -9.81 4.37 21.98
CA HIS A 312 -10.29 5.72 21.70
C HIS A 312 -9.14 6.63 21.24
N MET A 313 -9.40 7.52 20.27
CA MET A 313 -8.39 8.40 19.65
C MET A 313 -7.49 9.10 20.68
N ARG A 314 -8.07 9.67 21.74
CA ARG A 314 -7.31 10.36 22.81
C ARG A 314 -6.39 9.46 23.66
N SER A 315 -6.44 8.15 23.46
CA SER A 315 -5.71 7.15 24.25
C SER A 315 -4.83 6.25 23.38
N VAL A 316 -4.78 6.46 22.05
CA VAL A 316 -3.97 5.61 21.15
C VAL A 316 -2.48 5.71 21.42
N CYS A 317 -2.00 6.77 22.08
CA CYS A 317 -0.59 6.89 22.49
C CYS A 317 -0.27 6.12 23.76
N THR A 318 -1.19 6.09 24.71
CA THR A 318 -0.94 5.59 26.07
C THR A 318 -1.50 4.19 26.33
N MET A 319 -2.43 3.71 25.51
CA MET A 319 -3.14 2.46 25.72
C MET A 319 -2.94 1.50 24.55
N GLY A 320 -2.45 0.30 24.85
CA GLY A 320 -2.37 -0.80 23.88
C GLY A 320 -3.73 -1.48 23.70
N ALA A 321 -3.92 -2.14 22.55
CA ALA A 321 -5.10 -2.98 22.31
C ALA A 321 -5.11 -4.23 23.21
N THR A 322 -6.30 -4.73 23.54
CA THR A 322 -6.48 -5.97 24.30
C THR A 322 -7.19 -7.02 23.46
N SER A 323 -7.04 -8.30 23.85
CA SER A 323 -7.73 -9.41 23.19
C SER A 323 -9.25 -9.32 23.27
N GLU A 324 -9.83 -8.63 24.26
CA GLU A 324 -11.29 -8.49 24.35
C GLU A 324 -11.87 -7.53 23.28
N ARG A 325 -11.08 -6.55 22.83
CA ARG A 325 -11.55 -5.53 21.87
C ARG A 325 -11.13 -5.80 20.43
N ALA A 326 -10.04 -6.53 20.24
CA ALA A 326 -9.50 -6.79 18.91
C ALA A 326 -10.41 -7.74 18.11
N THR A 327 -10.85 -7.26 16.95
CA THR A 327 -11.64 -8.02 15.97
C THR A 327 -10.76 -8.72 14.93
N GLY A 328 -9.50 -8.29 14.80
CA GLY A 328 -8.57 -8.76 13.78
C GLY A 328 -8.65 -7.99 12.47
N VAL A 329 -9.45 -6.92 12.40
CA VAL A 329 -9.55 -6.03 11.23
C VAL A 329 -8.20 -5.40 10.89
N PHE A 330 -7.42 -5.01 11.89
CA PHE A 330 -6.04 -4.57 11.67
C PHE A 330 -5.12 -5.78 11.43
N VAL A 331 -4.47 -5.78 10.28
CA VAL A 331 -3.51 -6.79 9.86
C VAL A 331 -2.18 -6.12 9.54
N HIS A 332 -1.22 -6.28 10.44
CA HIS A 332 0.15 -5.84 10.26
C HIS A 332 0.98 -6.97 9.66
N ALA A 333 1.67 -6.73 8.55
CA ALA A 333 2.47 -7.72 7.86
C ALA A 333 3.95 -7.30 7.79
N GLU A 334 4.78 -7.94 8.61
CA GLU A 334 6.23 -7.76 8.65
C GLU A 334 6.90 -8.77 7.74
N GLN A 335 7.71 -8.29 6.78
CA GLN A 335 8.15 -9.13 5.68
C GLN A 335 9.66 -9.07 5.46
N ALA A 336 10.26 -10.25 5.28
CA ALA A 336 11.61 -10.35 4.76
C ALA A 336 11.66 -9.80 3.33
N TRP A 337 12.85 -9.36 2.88
CA TRP A 337 13.08 -8.88 1.51
C TRP A 337 12.50 -9.83 0.44
N VAL A 338 12.74 -11.14 0.57
CA VAL A 338 12.29 -12.13 -0.41
C VAL A 338 10.77 -12.17 -0.61
N ALA A 339 9.98 -11.81 0.40
CA ALA A 339 8.52 -11.77 0.32
C ALA A 339 7.98 -10.47 -0.29
N ARG A 340 8.83 -9.43 -0.38
CA ARG A 340 8.53 -8.12 -0.96
C ARG A 340 9.16 -7.94 -2.35
N ASP A 341 9.84 -8.95 -2.86
CA ASP A 341 10.37 -8.95 -4.22
C ASP A 341 9.21 -8.91 -5.22
N LYS A 342 9.36 -8.13 -6.30
CA LYS A 342 8.33 -7.96 -7.35
C LYS A 342 7.80 -9.29 -7.91
N ARG A 343 8.64 -10.35 -7.96
CA ARG A 343 8.22 -11.69 -8.38
C ARG A 343 7.17 -12.32 -7.47
N GLN A 344 7.00 -11.81 -6.26
CA GLN A 344 6.06 -12.32 -5.25
C GLN A 344 4.76 -11.51 -5.15
N TYR A 345 4.61 -10.40 -5.88
CA TYR A 345 3.39 -9.58 -5.79
C TYR A 345 2.13 -10.37 -6.17
N ALA A 346 2.22 -11.22 -7.20
CA ALA A 346 1.13 -12.10 -7.60
C ALA A 346 0.78 -13.13 -6.50
N ALA A 347 1.75 -13.61 -5.71
CA ALA A 347 1.49 -14.51 -4.60
C ALA A 347 0.75 -13.80 -3.45
N TRP A 348 1.14 -12.56 -3.14
CA TRP A 348 0.39 -11.72 -2.21
C TRP A 348 -1.03 -11.44 -2.68
N ALA A 349 -1.21 -11.05 -3.94
CA ALA A 349 -2.52 -10.79 -4.51
C ALA A 349 -3.43 -12.03 -4.44
N ARG A 350 -2.93 -13.21 -4.80
CA ARG A 350 -3.68 -14.48 -4.65
C ARG A 350 -4.08 -14.74 -3.21
N ALA A 351 -3.18 -14.52 -2.25
CA ALA A 351 -3.47 -14.73 -0.84
C ALA A 351 -4.57 -13.78 -0.32
N VAL A 352 -4.53 -12.51 -0.73
CA VAL A 352 -5.56 -11.51 -0.37
C VAL A 352 -6.89 -11.84 -1.04
N VAL A 353 -6.90 -12.18 -2.34
CA VAL A 353 -8.10 -12.60 -3.08
C VAL A 353 -8.77 -13.81 -2.44
N ALA A 354 -7.98 -14.78 -1.97
CA ALA A 354 -8.47 -15.98 -1.32
C ALA A 354 -8.90 -15.76 0.15
N ALA A 355 -8.33 -14.76 0.83
CA ALA A 355 -8.67 -14.48 2.23
C ALA A 355 -9.97 -13.66 2.32
N PHE A 356 -10.21 -12.77 1.38
CA PHE A 356 -11.33 -11.84 1.48
C PHE A 356 -12.34 -12.10 0.35
N ASP A 357 -13.58 -12.32 0.72
CA ASP A 357 -14.66 -12.56 -0.25
C ASP A 357 -14.92 -11.29 -1.06
N ALA A 358 -15.28 -11.47 -2.33
CA ALA A 358 -15.65 -10.35 -3.18
C ALA A 358 -17.05 -9.80 -2.83
N VAL A 359 -17.19 -8.48 -2.83
CA VAL A 359 -18.45 -7.73 -2.67
C VAL A 359 -18.65 -6.93 -3.93
N CYS A 360 -19.53 -7.42 -4.80
CA CYS A 360 -19.78 -6.79 -6.09
C CYS A 360 -21.03 -5.90 -6.07
N GLU A 361 -20.93 -4.77 -6.76
CA GLU A 361 -22.07 -3.88 -7.02
C GLU A 361 -23.21 -4.59 -7.77
N GLU A 362 -24.40 -3.99 -7.72
CA GLU A 362 -25.56 -4.52 -8.45
C GLU A 362 -25.24 -4.65 -9.96
N GLY A 363 -25.67 -5.77 -10.57
CA GLY A 363 -25.38 -6.07 -11.98
C GLY A 363 -23.99 -6.66 -12.25
N MET A 364 -23.11 -6.70 -11.26
CA MET A 364 -21.80 -7.34 -11.33
C MET A 364 -21.84 -8.78 -10.79
N GLY A 365 -20.79 -9.55 -11.06
CA GLY A 365 -20.57 -10.89 -10.53
C GLY A 365 -19.07 -11.16 -10.36
N VAL A 366 -18.72 -12.22 -9.64
CA VAL A 366 -17.32 -12.60 -9.44
C VAL A 366 -16.82 -13.35 -10.67
N ASP A 367 -15.77 -12.83 -11.31
CA ASP A 367 -15.00 -13.58 -12.30
C ASP A 367 -14.23 -14.71 -11.60
N LEU A 368 -14.58 -15.95 -11.90
CA LEU A 368 -13.98 -17.14 -11.27
C LEU A 368 -12.48 -17.28 -11.53
N ARG A 369 -11.95 -16.66 -12.59
CA ARG A 369 -10.53 -16.71 -12.92
C ARG A 369 -9.72 -15.74 -12.09
N THR A 370 -10.22 -14.53 -11.88
CA THR A 370 -9.49 -13.43 -11.23
C THR A 370 -9.91 -13.22 -9.78
N GLY A 371 -11.11 -13.67 -9.40
CA GLY A 371 -11.73 -13.37 -8.11
C GLY A 371 -12.15 -11.90 -7.97
N LEU A 372 -12.23 -11.14 -9.07
CA LEU A 372 -12.64 -9.75 -9.11
C LEU A 372 -14.09 -9.60 -9.56
N CYS A 373 -14.69 -8.46 -9.26
CA CYS A 373 -16.01 -8.10 -9.74
C CYS A 373 -15.94 -7.67 -11.22
N ALA A 374 -16.79 -8.26 -12.04
CA ALA A 374 -16.94 -7.96 -13.45
C ALA A 374 -18.43 -7.91 -13.86
N PRO A 375 -18.80 -7.18 -14.92
CA PRO A 375 -20.17 -7.20 -15.44
C PRO A 375 -20.62 -8.63 -15.78
N ARG A 376 -21.82 -9.03 -15.36
CA ARG A 376 -22.34 -10.39 -15.62
C ARG A 376 -22.41 -10.75 -17.10
N SER A 377 -22.59 -9.75 -17.97
CA SER A 377 -22.56 -9.93 -19.43
C SER A 377 -21.22 -10.46 -19.94
N LEU A 378 -20.11 -10.13 -19.28
CA LEU A 378 -18.79 -10.65 -19.63
C LEU A 378 -18.53 -12.06 -19.08
N LEU A 379 -19.24 -12.45 -18.02
CA LEU A 379 -19.10 -13.77 -17.39
C LEU A 379 -19.83 -14.88 -18.16
N ALA A 380 -21.00 -14.56 -18.76
CA ALA A 380 -21.81 -15.54 -19.48
C ALA A 380 -21.12 -16.11 -20.73
N GLY A 381 -20.26 -15.31 -21.39
CA GLY A 381 -19.56 -15.70 -22.60
C GLY A 381 -18.50 -16.79 -22.43
N HIS A 382 -18.19 -17.23 -21.20
CA HIS A 382 -17.22 -18.30 -20.95
C HIS A 382 -17.85 -19.69 -20.75
N LEU A 383 -19.16 -19.79 -20.50
CA LEU A 383 -19.82 -21.08 -20.23
C LEU A 383 -20.33 -21.78 -21.50
N GLU A 384 -20.48 -21.07 -22.63
CA GLU A 384 -21.08 -21.65 -23.84
C GLU A 384 -20.09 -22.32 -24.81
N THR A 385 -18.78 -22.14 -24.65
CA THR A 385 -17.79 -22.69 -25.60
C THR A 385 -17.24 -24.07 -25.25
N ASP A 386 -17.47 -24.60 -24.04
CA ASP A 386 -16.98 -25.93 -23.63
C ASP A 386 -17.99 -27.08 -23.89
N GLY A 387 -19.15 -26.78 -24.49
CA GLY A 387 -20.24 -27.75 -24.70
C GLY A 387 -20.31 -28.43 -26.07
N ARG A 388 -19.37 -28.20 -27.00
CA ARG A 388 -19.41 -28.78 -28.36
C ARG A 388 -18.05 -29.28 -28.84
N SER A 389 -17.59 -30.39 -28.27
CA SER A 389 -16.69 -31.31 -29.00
C SER A 389 -16.82 -32.75 -28.48
N GLU A 390 -18.00 -33.33 -28.63
CA GLU A 390 -18.08 -34.77 -28.90
C GLU A 390 -18.08 -34.96 -30.42
N GLY A 391 -17.09 -35.71 -30.92
CA GLY A 391 -17.07 -36.21 -32.29
C GLY A 391 -15.91 -35.74 -33.15
N VAL A 392 -14.76 -36.40 -33.01
CA VAL A 392 -14.04 -37.13 -34.08
C VAL A 392 -12.62 -37.41 -33.55
N MET A 393 -12.37 -38.68 -33.26
CA MET A 393 -11.04 -39.22 -32.97
C MET A 393 -10.18 -39.15 -34.24
N GLY A 394 -9.47 -38.04 -34.42
CA GLY A 394 -8.40 -37.91 -35.41
C GLY A 394 -7.08 -38.40 -34.81
N ARG A 395 -6.53 -39.49 -35.35
CA ARG A 395 -5.18 -39.98 -35.05
C ARG A 395 -4.16 -38.86 -35.25
N LEU A 396 -3.52 -38.43 -34.17
CA LEU A 396 -2.28 -37.65 -34.23
C LEU A 396 -1.10 -38.60 -34.43
N VAL A 397 -0.61 -38.62 -35.67
CA VAL A 397 0.66 -39.23 -36.05
C VAL A 397 1.78 -38.34 -35.50
N TRP A 398 2.61 -38.91 -34.63
CA TRP A 398 3.87 -38.32 -34.20
C TRP A 398 4.84 -38.25 -35.39
N ASN A 399 5.34 -37.06 -35.69
CA ASN A 399 6.39 -36.85 -36.70
C ASN A 399 7.61 -36.21 -36.01
N PRO A 400 8.74 -36.92 -35.85
CA PRO A 400 9.86 -36.46 -35.04
C PRO A 400 11.00 -35.93 -35.91
N TRP A 401 10.88 -34.74 -36.49
CA TRP A 401 12.02 -34.05 -37.12
C TRP A 401 11.82 -32.54 -37.03
N TYR A 402 12.53 -31.88 -36.11
CA TYR A 402 13.17 -30.57 -36.32
C TYR A 402 13.96 -30.24 -35.04
N LEU A 403 15.22 -30.67 -35.03
CA LEU A 403 16.27 -30.24 -34.11
C LEU A 403 17.25 -29.38 -34.92
N SER A 404 17.30 -28.09 -34.66
CA SER A 404 18.41 -27.18 -34.98
C SER A 404 18.27 -25.98 -34.03
N VAL A 405 19.05 -25.96 -32.95
CA VAL A 405 20.34 -25.26 -32.85
C VAL A 405 20.20 -23.76 -33.12
N CYS A 406 20.17 -22.97 -32.05
CA CYS A 406 20.83 -21.67 -31.99
C CYS A 406 21.19 -21.37 -30.52
N TYR A 407 22.44 -21.67 -30.19
CA TYR A 407 23.20 -21.01 -29.14
C TYR A 407 23.54 -19.60 -29.65
N PHE A 408 23.34 -18.55 -28.86
CA PHE A 408 24.28 -17.43 -28.85
C PHE A 408 24.19 -16.62 -27.55
N MET A 409 25.38 -16.26 -27.07
CA MET A 409 25.73 -15.52 -25.87
C MET A 409 25.13 -14.11 -25.87
N MET A 410 24.88 -13.56 -24.68
CA MET A 410 25.41 -12.23 -24.34
C MET A 410 25.48 -12.04 -22.81
N PHE A 411 26.68 -11.62 -22.40
CA PHE A 411 27.19 -11.02 -21.17
C PHE A 411 26.33 -10.96 -19.90
#